data_AF-A0A7V9UXA6-F1
#
_entry.id   AF-A0A7V9UXA6-F1
#
_cell.length_a   1.000
_cell.length_b   1.000
_cell.length_c   1.000
_cell.angle_alpha   90.00
_cell.angle_beta   90.00
_cell.angle_gamma   90.00
#
_symmetry.space_group_name_H-M   'P 1'
#
loop_
_entity.id
_entity.type
_entity.pdbx_description
1 polymer ?
#
loop_
_entity_poly.entity_id
_entity_poly.type
_entity_poly.pdbx_seq_one_letter_code
_entity_poly.pdbx_strand_id
1 'polypeptide(L)'
;ISATAENVENALRFVKDSSLGGGTNLKKAFEKSIEQTAFFSGGERQIVLISDANPTLETTETKRIEEVFAGQNAKLFALGLGADANENLLKNLTEKTRGYYEQARETEDIALKLKLFLEKVGASDISNLQLRAANDANLYDIYASGENSFSGSNFSFVGRYRKPQTQTINFSANFGAQNINLSREIALPEFAETHSFLPRLWARARVNALLQLMNRSGEREDLIAEIIRLSEKYKFVTDYTAFIAAPRALLRPRLIQPGDPVIRVKTDESVTEVFAVLPFGETLPLKFLKAEGVWETRFLAPAWMTDGTYKCRLLLTDRSGNGYAEEKSFVVDSRAPKVKINLEKQIFRAGDEINLKVSADGDTNRLNAKLYGAKPVQLFWSNQEKANVGKLRIPENLASGKYTLSVSAEDFAHNQTTEEVRIEVLGK
;
A
#
# COMPACT_ATOMS: atom_id res chain seq x y z
N ILE A 1 -6.11 -44.28 27.03
CA ILE A 1 -6.90 -45.27 26.24
C ILE A 1 -6.00 -45.73 25.10
N SER A 2 -5.85 -47.03 24.88
CA SER A 2 -5.02 -47.57 23.78
C SER A 2 -5.78 -47.50 22.45
N ALA A 3 -5.06 -47.29 21.34
CA ALA A 3 -5.63 -47.23 20.00
C ALA A 3 -5.94 -48.62 19.42
N THR A 4 -6.77 -49.41 20.12
CA THR A 4 -7.31 -50.67 19.60
C THR A 4 -8.39 -50.38 18.54
N ALA A 5 -8.64 -51.33 17.65
CA ALA A 5 -9.68 -51.18 16.61
C ALA A 5 -11.05 -50.79 17.20
N GLU A 6 -11.42 -51.42 18.33
CA GLU A 6 -12.66 -51.13 19.05
C GLU A 6 -12.70 -49.69 19.59
N ASN A 7 -11.63 -49.22 20.25
CA ASN A 7 -11.57 -47.86 20.78
C ASN A 7 -11.59 -46.81 19.67
N VAL A 8 -10.98 -47.11 18.52
CA VAL A 8 -11.02 -46.24 17.34
C VAL A 8 -12.45 -46.15 16.79
N GLU A 9 -13.16 -47.27 16.67
CA GLU A 9 -14.55 -47.27 16.20
C GLU A 9 -15.48 -46.50 17.17
N ASN A 10 -15.30 -46.70 18.48
CA ASN A 10 -16.03 -45.98 19.51
C ASN A 10 -15.77 -44.47 19.44
N ALA A 11 -14.52 -44.06 19.23
CA ALA A 11 -14.16 -42.65 19.07
C ALA A 11 -14.77 -42.03 17.79
N LEU A 12 -14.73 -42.76 16.67
CA LEU A 12 -15.36 -42.31 15.42
C LEU A 12 -16.87 -42.16 15.56
N ARG A 13 -17.53 -43.08 16.27
CA ARG A 13 -18.97 -43.01 16.56
C ARG A 13 -19.28 -41.80 17.45
N PHE A 14 -18.51 -41.59 18.52
CA PHE A 14 -18.63 -40.41 19.36
C PHE A 14 -18.53 -39.11 18.56
N VAL A 15 -17.56 -38.99 17.65
CA VAL A 15 -17.39 -37.80 16.80
C VAL A 15 -18.58 -37.61 15.85
N LYS A 16 -19.08 -38.68 15.22
CA LYS A 16 -20.23 -38.63 14.31
C LYS A 16 -21.54 -38.26 15.01
N ASP A 17 -21.72 -38.75 16.23
CA ASP A 17 -22.93 -38.53 17.03
C ASP A 17 -22.88 -37.19 17.80
N SER A 18 -21.71 -36.56 17.88
CA SER A 18 -21.53 -35.27 18.55
C SER A 18 -22.15 -34.14 17.74
N SER A 19 -23.11 -33.42 18.33
CA SER A 19 -23.57 -32.14 17.81
C SER A 19 -22.64 -31.02 18.27
N LEU A 20 -21.96 -30.38 17.33
CA LEU A 20 -21.20 -29.15 17.59
C LEU A 20 -22.14 -27.95 17.44
N GLY A 21 -22.22 -27.09 18.46
CA GLY A 21 -23.06 -25.90 18.46
C GLY A 21 -22.70 -24.95 19.61
N GLY A 22 -23.11 -23.69 19.49
CA GLY A 22 -22.73 -22.62 20.42
C GLY A 22 -21.57 -21.79 19.89
N GLY A 23 -20.67 -21.37 20.78
CA GLY A 23 -19.48 -20.59 20.43
C GLY A 23 -18.17 -21.34 20.72
N THR A 24 -17.05 -20.65 20.55
CA THR A 24 -15.70 -21.22 20.54
C THR A 24 -14.95 -20.81 21.80
N ASN A 25 -14.76 -21.75 22.74
CA ASN A 25 -13.93 -21.54 23.94
C ASN A 25 -12.57 -22.25 23.78
N LEU A 26 -11.63 -21.60 23.09
CA LEU A 26 -10.31 -22.16 22.80
C LEU A 26 -9.48 -22.40 24.07
N LYS A 27 -9.49 -21.46 25.02
CA LYS A 27 -8.71 -21.59 26.27
C LYS A 27 -9.07 -22.87 27.01
N LYS A 28 -10.37 -23.11 27.23
CA LYS A 28 -10.85 -24.31 27.91
C LYS A 28 -10.54 -25.59 27.14
N ALA A 29 -10.66 -25.56 25.81
CA ALA A 29 -10.30 -26.70 24.97
C ALA A 29 -8.81 -27.07 25.08
N PHE A 30 -7.93 -26.07 25.08
CA PHE A 30 -6.50 -26.30 25.26
C PHE A 30 -6.14 -26.76 26.67
N GLU A 31 -6.70 -26.14 27.72
CA GLU A 31 -6.51 -26.58 29.10
C GLU A 31 -6.88 -28.07 29.27
N LYS A 32 -8.05 -28.47 28.76
CA LYS A 32 -8.50 -29.87 28.78
C LYS A 32 -7.59 -30.79 27.98
N SER A 33 -7.11 -30.33 26.82
CA SER A 33 -6.18 -31.12 26.00
C SER A 33 -4.85 -31.34 26.71
N ILE A 34 -4.32 -30.32 27.38
CA ILE A 34 -3.06 -30.38 28.15
C ILE A 34 -3.21 -31.28 29.36
N GLU A 35 -4.31 -31.18 30.11
CA GLU A 35 -4.65 -32.13 31.17
C GLU A 35 -4.61 -33.57 30.65
N GLN A 36 -5.16 -33.82 29.46
CA GLN A 36 -5.12 -35.16 28.87
C GLN A 36 -3.70 -35.63 28.51
N THR A 37 -2.78 -34.72 28.20
CA THR A 37 -1.39 -35.11 27.93
C THR A 37 -0.70 -35.75 29.15
N ALA A 38 -1.17 -35.46 30.37
CA ALA A 38 -0.63 -36.05 31.59
C ALA A 38 -0.87 -37.56 31.70
N PHE A 39 -1.85 -38.11 30.97
CA PHE A 39 -2.13 -39.56 30.95
C PHE A 39 -1.14 -40.37 30.12
N PHE A 40 -0.22 -39.71 29.39
CA PHE A 40 0.82 -40.37 28.61
C PHE A 40 2.16 -40.35 29.37
N SER A 41 2.70 -41.54 29.64
CA SER A 41 3.90 -41.78 30.46
C SER A 41 5.23 -41.64 29.70
N GLY A 42 5.21 -41.35 28.41
CA GLY A 42 6.40 -41.13 27.57
C GLY A 42 6.05 -40.71 26.15
N GLY A 43 7.06 -40.32 25.37
CA GLY A 43 6.92 -39.83 23.99
C GLY A 43 6.60 -38.33 23.89
N GLU A 44 6.65 -37.80 22.67
CA GLU A 44 6.26 -36.42 22.41
C GLU A 44 4.74 -36.28 22.47
N ARG A 45 4.25 -35.38 23.33
CA ARG A 45 2.82 -35.10 23.47
C ARG A 45 2.38 -34.19 22.33
N GLN A 46 1.38 -34.61 21.58
CA GLN A 46 0.87 -33.87 20.43
C GLN A 46 -0.60 -33.55 20.63
N ILE A 47 -0.95 -32.28 20.42
CA ILE A 47 -2.32 -31.79 20.43
C ILE A 47 -2.64 -31.40 19.00
N VAL A 48 -3.75 -31.89 18.46
CA VAL A 48 -4.22 -31.56 17.10
C VAL A 48 -5.45 -30.67 17.23
N LEU A 49 -5.42 -29.50 16.60
CA LEU A 49 -6.52 -28.57 16.49
C LEU A 49 -6.97 -28.49 15.03
N ILE A 50 -8.28 -28.59 14.80
CA ILE A 50 -8.91 -28.32 13.50
C ILE A 50 -10.01 -27.29 13.76
N SER A 51 -9.79 -26.04 13.36
CA SER A 51 -10.70 -24.91 13.63
C SER A 51 -10.25 -23.67 12.86
N ASP A 52 -11.16 -22.75 12.61
CA ASP A 52 -10.89 -21.36 12.24
C ASP A 52 -10.22 -20.56 13.39
N ALA A 53 -10.24 -21.07 14.62
CA ALA A 53 -9.59 -20.51 15.81
C ALA A 53 -10.00 -19.07 16.15
N ASN A 54 -11.27 -18.74 15.94
CA ASN A 54 -11.87 -17.48 16.36
C ASN A 54 -12.57 -17.65 17.72
N PRO A 55 -11.92 -17.32 18.86
CA PRO A 55 -12.53 -17.51 20.17
C PRO A 55 -13.68 -16.52 20.38
N THR A 56 -14.84 -17.03 20.78
CA THR A 56 -16.07 -16.24 20.99
C THR A 56 -16.68 -16.41 22.38
N LEU A 57 -16.15 -17.33 23.19
CA LEU A 57 -16.66 -17.61 24.54
C LEU A 57 -15.57 -17.50 25.61
N GLU A 58 -15.96 -16.93 26.75
CA GLU A 58 -15.14 -16.72 27.96
C GLU A 58 -13.87 -15.90 27.70
N THR A 59 -12.80 -16.53 27.18
CA THR A 59 -11.54 -15.84 26.90
C THR A 59 -11.36 -15.65 25.40
N THR A 60 -11.46 -14.40 24.96
CA THR A 60 -11.25 -13.99 23.56
C THR A 60 -9.88 -13.35 23.32
N GLU A 61 -9.19 -12.94 24.39
CA GLU A 61 -7.83 -12.39 24.33
C GLU A 61 -6.81 -13.47 23.92
N THR A 62 -6.26 -13.36 22.71
CA THR A 62 -5.30 -14.33 22.14
C THR A 62 -4.07 -14.56 23.02
N LYS A 63 -3.53 -13.50 23.63
CA LYS A 63 -2.36 -13.62 24.54
C LYS A 63 -2.62 -14.56 25.72
N ARG A 64 -3.79 -14.47 26.36
CA ARG A 64 -4.17 -15.35 27.48
C ARG A 64 -4.39 -16.79 27.03
N ILE A 65 -4.82 -17.00 25.78
CA ILE A 65 -4.95 -18.33 25.19
C ILE A 65 -3.55 -18.92 24.92
N GLU A 66 -2.61 -18.12 24.43
CA GLU A 66 -1.22 -18.53 24.20
C GLU A 66 -0.50 -18.94 25.50
N GLU A 67 -0.79 -18.27 26.61
CA GLU A 67 -0.22 -18.57 27.94
C GLU A 67 -0.54 -20.00 28.44
N VAL A 68 -1.61 -20.63 27.94
CA VAL A 68 -2.00 -22.01 28.31
C VAL A 68 -0.89 -23.02 28.01
N PHE A 69 -0.10 -22.78 26.96
CA PHE A 69 1.00 -23.65 26.56
C PHE A 69 2.36 -23.27 27.20
N ALA A 70 2.42 -22.19 27.99
CA ALA A 70 3.66 -21.75 28.60
C ALA A 70 4.21 -22.81 29.57
N GLY A 71 5.46 -23.25 29.34
CA GLY A 71 6.12 -24.27 30.15
C GLY A 71 5.59 -25.70 29.97
N GLN A 72 4.66 -25.93 29.02
CA GLN A 72 4.09 -27.24 28.75
C GLN A 72 4.93 -27.99 27.73
N ASN A 73 5.16 -29.28 27.98
CA ASN A 73 5.86 -30.15 27.04
C ASN A 73 4.87 -30.81 26.07
N ALA A 74 4.19 -30.01 25.24
CA ALA A 74 3.26 -30.49 24.22
C ALA A 74 3.41 -29.68 22.93
N LYS A 75 3.39 -30.36 21.78
CA LYS A 75 3.42 -29.75 20.44
C LYS A 75 2.00 -29.55 19.92
N LEU A 76 1.67 -28.35 19.43
CA LEU A 76 0.38 -28.08 18.80
C LEU A 76 0.49 -28.21 17.28
N PHE A 77 -0.32 -29.07 16.69
CA PHE A 77 -0.53 -29.15 15.25
C PHE A 77 -1.90 -28.53 14.94
N ALA A 78 -1.94 -27.48 14.13
CA ALA A 78 -3.17 -26.77 13.82
C ALA A 78 -3.49 -26.77 12.32
N LEU A 79 -4.69 -27.19 11.97
CA LEU A 79 -5.27 -27.02 10.65
C LEU A 79 -6.33 -25.90 10.71
N GLY A 80 -5.97 -24.74 10.17
CA GLY A 80 -6.86 -23.59 10.02
C GLY A 80 -7.84 -23.83 8.88
N LEU A 81 -9.14 -23.76 9.16
CA LEU A 81 -10.19 -23.90 8.15
C LEU A 81 -10.76 -22.53 7.77
N GLY A 82 -10.92 -22.27 6.48
CA GLY A 82 -11.53 -21.04 6.00
C GLY A 82 -10.53 -19.90 5.82
N ALA A 83 -10.97 -18.86 5.11
CA ALA A 83 -10.15 -17.66 4.85
C ALA A 83 -10.08 -16.72 6.07
N ASP A 84 -11.03 -16.84 6.98
CA ASP A 84 -11.18 -16.08 8.23
C ASP A 84 -10.50 -16.74 9.44
N ALA A 85 -9.73 -17.82 9.21
CA ALA A 85 -8.96 -18.46 10.26
C ALA A 85 -7.99 -17.46 10.93
N ASN A 86 -7.89 -17.50 12.25
CA ASN A 86 -6.99 -16.64 13.03
C ASN A 86 -5.52 -17.09 12.89
N GLU A 87 -4.94 -16.79 11.73
CA GLU A 87 -3.60 -17.20 11.32
C GLU A 87 -2.52 -16.75 12.31
N ASN A 88 -2.63 -15.53 12.84
CA ASN A 88 -1.66 -15.00 13.80
C ASN A 88 -1.62 -15.84 15.09
N LEU A 89 -2.79 -16.14 15.67
CA LEU A 89 -2.88 -16.97 16.87
C LEU A 89 -2.32 -18.38 16.61
N LEU A 90 -2.72 -19.01 15.51
CA LEU A 90 -2.31 -20.37 15.18
C LEU A 90 -0.81 -20.47 14.88
N LYS A 91 -0.25 -19.54 14.10
CA LYS A 91 1.20 -19.48 13.86
C LYS A 91 1.98 -19.28 15.16
N ASN A 92 1.60 -18.29 15.98
CA ASN A 92 2.28 -18.03 17.24
C ASN A 92 2.27 -19.25 18.17
N LEU A 93 1.13 -19.92 18.31
CA LEU A 93 0.99 -21.11 19.15
C LEU A 93 1.83 -22.28 18.63
N THR A 94 1.75 -22.57 17.33
CA THR A 94 2.48 -23.69 16.73
C THR A 94 3.99 -23.46 16.72
N GLU A 95 4.45 -22.22 16.51
CA GLU A 95 5.85 -21.83 16.67
C GLU A 95 6.34 -22.04 18.12
N LYS A 96 5.63 -21.49 19.11
CA LYS A 96 5.98 -21.62 20.54
C LYS A 96 6.03 -23.06 21.03
N THR A 97 5.20 -23.93 20.46
CA THR A 97 5.11 -25.34 20.84
C THR A 97 5.94 -26.27 19.97
N ARG A 98 6.66 -25.77 18.96
CA ARG A 98 7.41 -26.58 17.98
C ARG A 98 6.53 -27.55 17.19
N GLY A 99 5.30 -27.15 16.92
CA GLY A 99 4.37 -27.91 16.10
C GLY A 99 4.30 -27.41 14.66
N TYR A 100 3.15 -27.60 14.02
CA TYR A 100 2.97 -27.28 12.60
C TYR A 100 1.60 -26.63 12.35
N TYR A 101 1.57 -25.61 11.50
CA TYR A 101 0.35 -24.95 11.06
C TYR A 101 0.17 -25.11 9.55
N GLU A 102 -1.03 -25.49 9.14
CA GLU A 102 -1.48 -25.49 7.75
C GLU A 102 -2.84 -24.78 7.66
N GLN A 103 -3.10 -24.11 6.54
CA GLN A 103 -4.42 -23.54 6.25
C GLN A 103 -5.02 -24.25 5.05
N ALA A 104 -6.31 -24.57 5.17
CA ALA A 104 -7.14 -25.02 4.06
C ALA A 104 -8.23 -23.99 3.79
N ARG A 105 -8.07 -23.21 2.71
CA ARG A 105 -9.06 -22.22 2.27
C ARG A 105 -10.18 -22.92 1.50
N GLU A 106 -11.35 -22.31 1.46
CA GLU A 106 -12.53 -22.86 0.75
C GLU A 106 -12.30 -23.11 -0.75
N THR A 107 -11.40 -22.33 -1.36
CA THR A 107 -11.03 -22.46 -2.77
C THR A 107 -9.99 -23.54 -3.05
N GLU A 108 -9.43 -24.15 -2.01
CA GLU A 108 -8.38 -25.16 -2.12
C GLU A 108 -8.93 -26.58 -1.92
N ASP A 109 -8.17 -27.58 -2.37
CA ASP A 109 -8.48 -28.98 -2.06
C ASP A 109 -8.16 -29.28 -0.59
N ILE A 110 -9.19 -29.23 0.26
CA ILE A 110 -9.09 -29.50 1.70
C ILE A 110 -8.58 -30.92 1.96
N ALA A 111 -8.93 -31.90 1.11
CA ALA A 111 -8.49 -33.28 1.31
C ALA A 111 -6.99 -33.42 1.13
N LEU A 112 -6.42 -32.74 0.13
CA LEU A 112 -4.97 -32.67 -0.06
C LEU A 112 -4.28 -31.97 1.11
N LYS A 113 -4.78 -30.81 1.55
CA LYS A 113 -4.24 -30.07 2.71
C LYS A 113 -4.27 -30.90 3.99
N LEU A 114 -5.39 -31.56 4.27
CA LEU A 114 -5.55 -32.43 5.42
C LEU A 114 -4.59 -33.61 5.36
N LYS A 115 -4.41 -34.23 4.18
CA LYS A 115 -3.43 -35.31 4.01
C LYS A 115 -2.02 -34.84 4.31
N LEU A 116 -1.58 -33.73 3.72
CA LEU A 116 -0.26 -33.16 3.96
C LEU A 116 -0.05 -32.79 5.43
N PHE A 117 -1.08 -32.26 6.09
CA PHE A 117 -1.07 -31.96 7.51
C PHE A 117 -0.92 -33.23 8.37
N LEU A 118 -1.72 -34.26 8.11
CA LEU A 118 -1.68 -35.53 8.84
C LEU A 118 -0.35 -36.27 8.65
N GLU A 119 0.31 -36.13 7.49
CA GLU A 119 1.67 -36.65 7.28
C GLU A 119 2.72 -36.01 8.20
N LYS A 120 2.44 -34.83 8.77
CA LYS A 120 3.30 -34.16 9.78
C LYS A 120 2.95 -34.56 11.20
N VAL A 121 1.68 -34.86 11.47
CA VAL A 121 1.24 -35.31 12.79
C VAL A 121 1.88 -36.68 13.08
N GLY A 122 2.55 -36.79 14.22
CA GLY A 122 3.30 -38.00 14.60
C GLY A 122 4.66 -38.16 13.91
N ALA A 123 5.00 -37.34 12.92
CA ALA A 123 6.32 -37.38 12.29
C ALA A 123 7.38 -36.79 13.23
N SER A 124 8.58 -37.39 13.23
CA SER A 124 9.73 -36.79 13.90
C SER A 124 10.13 -35.50 13.19
N ASP A 125 10.32 -34.44 13.97
CA ASP A 125 10.89 -33.18 13.52
C ASP A 125 12.41 -33.19 13.65
N ILE A 126 13.03 -32.36 12.82
CA ILE A 126 14.40 -31.89 13.00
C ILE A 126 14.31 -30.61 13.83
N SER A 127 14.85 -30.65 15.04
CA SER A 127 14.87 -29.53 15.98
C SER A 127 16.31 -29.21 16.42
N ASN A 128 16.48 -28.07 17.08
CA ASN A 128 17.79 -27.59 17.57
C ASN A 128 18.87 -27.57 16.49
N LEU A 129 18.52 -27.20 15.25
CA LEU A 129 19.49 -27.15 14.17
C LEU A 129 20.49 -26.02 14.41
N GLN A 130 21.76 -26.40 14.56
CA GLN A 130 22.87 -25.47 14.74
C GLN A 130 23.81 -25.56 13.55
N LEU A 131 24.25 -24.40 13.08
CA LEU A 131 25.33 -24.26 12.11
C LEU A 131 26.57 -23.79 12.86
N ARG A 132 27.67 -24.52 12.71
CA ARG A 132 29.01 -24.11 13.12
C ARG A 132 29.98 -24.26 11.97
N ALA A 133 31.07 -23.55 12.02
CA ALA A 133 32.09 -23.56 11.00
C ALA A 133 33.47 -23.72 11.65
N ALA A 134 34.42 -24.32 10.93
CA ALA A 134 35.76 -24.57 11.48
C ALA A 134 36.44 -23.29 12.02
N ASN A 135 36.18 -22.15 11.38
CA ASN A 135 36.48 -20.79 11.82
C ASN A 135 35.17 -19.97 11.98
N ASP A 136 34.47 -20.13 13.10
CA ASP A 136 33.21 -19.42 13.39
C ASP A 136 33.35 -17.89 13.32
N ALA A 137 34.51 -17.34 13.68
CA ALA A 137 34.76 -15.89 13.65
C ALA A 137 34.70 -15.30 12.22
N ASN A 138 34.83 -16.14 11.19
CA ASN A 138 34.66 -15.71 9.81
C ASN A 138 33.19 -15.49 9.43
N LEU A 139 32.21 -16.11 10.11
CA LEU A 139 30.80 -15.99 9.80
C LEU A 139 30.10 -15.00 10.75
N TYR A 140 29.14 -14.23 10.25
CA TYR A 140 28.37 -13.27 11.04
C TYR A 140 27.01 -12.97 10.38
N ASP A 141 26.09 -12.39 11.16
CA ASP A 141 24.72 -12.09 10.74
C ASP A 141 24.04 -13.30 10.07
N ILE A 142 24.07 -14.44 10.75
CA ILE A 142 23.49 -15.70 10.28
C ILE A 142 22.05 -15.79 10.75
N TYR A 143 21.14 -16.06 9.81
CA TYR A 143 19.72 -16.21 10.03
C TYR A 143 19.25 -17.56 9.50
N ALA A 144 18.44 -18.26 10.29
CA ALA A 144 17.80 -19.50 9.90
C ALA A 144 16.43 -19.23 9.25
N SER A 145 15.97 -20.12 8.37
CA SER A 145 14.64 -20.05 7.76
C SER A 145 13.50 -20.42 8.72
N GLY A 146 13.80 -21.00 9.87
CA GLY A 146 12.84 -21.40 10.91
C GLY A 146 13.57 -21.92 12.15
N GLU A 147 12.86 -22.60 13.04
CA GLU A 147 13.45 -23.26 14.22
C GLU A 147 13.43 -24.79 14.13
N ASN A 148 12.39 -25.35 13.50
CA ASN A 148 12.22 -26.79 13.31
C ASN A 148 11.82 -27.09 11.86
N SER A 149 12.04 -28.33 11.43
CA SER A 149 11.68 -28.82 10.09
C SER A 149 11.04 -30.20 10.19
N PHE A 150 10.12 -30.52 9.30
CA PHE A 150 9.51 -31.84 9.19
C PHE A 150 9.97 -32.55 7.91
N SER A 151 9.72 -33.86 7.80
CA SER A 151 10.05 -34.59 6.57
C SER A 151 9.40 -33.93 5.34
N GLY A 152 10.19 -33.63 4.31
CA GLY A 152 9.75 -32.96 3.09
C GLY A 152 9.78 -31.43 3.11
N SER A 153 10.13 -30.78 4.23
CA SER A 153 10.47 -29.35 4.24
C SER A 153 11.98 -29.13 4.06
N ASN A 154 12.34 -27.94 3.60
CA ASN A 154 13.72 -27.49 3.52
C ASN A 154 14.02 -26.53 4.68
N PHE A 155 15.22 -26.61 5.21
CA PHE A 155 15.72 -25.66 6.20
C PHE A 155 17.02 -25.06 5.70
N SER A 156 17.14 -23.74 5.76
CA SER A 156 18.30 -23.03 5.25
C SER A 156 18.83 -22.01 6.23
N PHE A 157 20.11 -21.68 6.05
CA PHE A 157 20.77 -20.57 6.71
C PHE A 157 21.21 -19.56 5.65
N VAL A 158 21.10 -18.27 5.97
CA VAL A 158 21.66 -17.19 5.18
C VAL A 158 22.49 -16.30 6.09
N GLY A 159 23.72 -16.00 5.68
CA GLY A 159 24.64 -15.21 6.49
C GLY A 159 25.73 -14.57 5.66
N ARG A 160 26.67 -13.93 6.35
CA ARG A 160 27.80 -13.23 5.73
C ARG A 160 29.10 -13.80 6.26
N TYR A 161 30.16 -13.66 5.46
CA TYR A 161 31.52 -14.03 5.85
C TYR A 161 32.49 -12.87 5.66
N ARG A 162 33.59 -12.85 6.40
CA ARG A 162 34.56 -11.74 6.44
C ARG A 162 35.64 -11.88 5.38
N LYS A 163 36.18 -13.09 5.24
CA LYS A 163 37.28 -13.41 4.33
C LYS A 163 36.89 -14.55 3.39
N PRO A 164 37.25 -14.46 2.10
CA PRO A 164 37.14 -15.57 1.19
C PRO A 164 38.01 -16.73 1.65
N GLN A 165 37.45 -17.92 1.75
CA GLN A 165 38.17 -19.15 2.09
C GLN A 165 37.32 -20.39 1.81
N THR A 166 37.96 -21.53 1.61
CA THR A 166 37.27 -22.81 1.75
C THR A 166 37.15 -23.15 3.23
N GLN A 167 35.97 -23.56 3.67
CA GLN A 167 35.68 -23.80 5.07
C GLN A 167 34.74 -24.98 5.26
N THR A 168 35.04 -25.82 6.24
CA THR A 168 34.13 -26.88 6.69
C THR A 168 33.01 -26.29 7.53
N ILE A 169 31.78 -26.54 7.11
CA ILE A 169 30.55 -26.25 7.85
C ILE A 169 30.04 -27.54 8.47
N ASN A 170 29.76 -27.48 9.77
CA ASN A 170 29.19 -28.55 10.57
C ASN A 170 27.74 -28.19 10.94
N PHE A 171 26.85 -29.13 10.71
CA PHE A 171 25.45 -29.05 11.10
C PHE A 171 25.18 -30.08 12.18
N SER A 172 24.60 -29.65 13.30
CA SER A 172 24.10 -30.55 14.34
C SER A 172 22.62 -30.33 14.57
N ALA A 173 21.84 -31.39 14.69
CA ALA A 173 20.40 -31.33 14.91
C ALA A 173 19.91 -32.52 15.72
N ASN A 174 18.71 -32.42 16.25
CA ASN A 174 17.99 -33.54 16.85
C ASN A 174 16.92 -34.02 15.87
N PHE A 175 16.90 -35.31 15.52
CA PHE A 175 15.82 -35.94 14.77
C PHE A 175 15.11 -36.93 15.69
N GLY A 176 13.97 -36.50 16.23
CA GLY A 176 13.34 -37.19 17.36
C GLY A 176 14.33 -37.36 18.52
N ALA A 177 14.61 -38.61 18.89
CA ALA A 177 15.57 -38.93 19.97
C ALA A 177 17.04 -39.06 19.51
N GLN A 178 17.31 -38.95 18.21
CA GLN A 178 18.65 -39.15 17.66
C GLN A 178 19.35 -37.81 17.41
N ASN A 179 20.65 -37.74 17.70
CA ASN A 179 21.48 -36.60 17.34
C ASN A 179 22.12 -36.83 15.96
N ILE A 180 21.88 -35.90 15.04
CA ILE A 180 22.46 -35.90 13.70
C ILE A 180 23.62 -34.90 13.68
N ASN A 181 24.75 -35.33 13.12
CA ASN A 181 25.88 -34.46 12.82
C ASN A 181 26.31 -34.67 11.36
N LEU A 182 26.35 -33.59 10.59
CA LEU A 182 26.77 -33.58 9.20
C LEU A 182 27.87 -32.55 9.02
N SER A 183 28.84 -32.83 8.15
CA SER A 183 29.88 -31.88 7.80
C SER A 183 30.04 -31.80 6.29
N ARG A 184 30.31 -30.60 5.80
CA ARG A 184 30.59 -30.37 4.38
C ARG A 184 31.59 -29.25 4.21
N GLU A 185 32.53 -29.45 3.30
CA GLU A 185 33.45 -28.41 2.86
C GLU A 185 32.78 -27.53 1.81
N ILE A 186 32.84 -26.21 2.00
CA ILE A 186 32.19 -25.21 1.15
C ILE A 186 33.20 -24.12 0.79
N ALA A 187 33.25 -23.75 -0.49
CA ALA A 187 34.02 -22.60 -0.95
C ALA A 187 33.24 -21.29 -0.69
N LEU A 188 33.87 -20.34 0.00
CA LEU A 188 33.37 -18.98 0.18
C LEU A 188 34.22 -18.03 -0.68
N PRO A 189 33.87 -17.81 -1.96
CA PRO A 189 34.69 -17.02 -2.88
C PRO A 189 34.63 -15.52 -2.58
N GLU A 190 35.53 -14.72 -3.15
CA GLU A 190 35.45 -13.26 -3.04
C GLU A 190 34.30 -12.69 -3.88
N PHE A 191 34.13 -13.24 -5.08
CA PHE A 191 33.09 -12.86 -6.02
C PHE A 191 32.37 -14.12 -6.54
N ALA A 192 31.04 -14.04 -6.60
CA ALA A 192 30.20 -15.06 -7.21
C ALA A 192 28.97 -14.40 -7.83
N GLU A 193 28.87 -14.45 -9.16
CA GLU A 193 27.74 -13.87 -9.89
C GLU A 193 26.55 -14.84 -10.01
N THR A 194 26.78 -16.12 -9.76
CA THR A 194 25.80 -17.20 -9.90
C THR A 194 24.61 -17.09 -8.95
N HIS A 195 24.71 -16.27 -7.90
CA HIS A 195 23.69 -16.18 -6.85
C HIS A 195 23.35 -14.72 -6.48
N SER A 196 23.04 -13.90 -7.48
CA SER A 196 22.70 -12.47 -7.32
C SER A 196 21.51 -12.19 -6.40
N PHE A 197 20.67 -13.19 -6.10
CA PHE A 197 19.53 -13.07 -5.18
C PHE A 197 19.92 -13.13 -3.69
N LEU A 198 21.08 -13.70 -3.34
CA LEU A 198 21.48 -13.93 -1.94
C LEU A 198 21.59 -12.65 -1.11
N PRO A 199 22.15 -11.51 -1.61
CA PRO A 199 22.21 -10.29 -0.82
C PRO A 199 20.84 -9.77 -0.41
N ARG A 200 19.84 -9.88 -1.30
CA ARG A 200 18.45 -9.47 -1.01
C ARG A 200 17.77 -10.45 -0.05
N LEU A 201 18.03 -11.76 -0.18
CA LEU A 201 17.56 -12.77 0.76
C LEU A 201 18.09 -12.52 2.17
N TRP A 202 19.39 -12.27 2.30
CA TRP A 202 20.03 -11.93 3.58
C TRP A 202 19.44 -10.65 4.19
N ALA A 203 19.25 -9.60 3.38
CA ALA A 203 18.73 -8.33 3.87
C ALA A 203 17.31 -8.46 4.43
N ARG A 204 16.46 -9.27 3.78
CA ARG A 204 15.13 -9.59 4.30
C ARG A 204 15.20 -10.37 5.61
N ALA A 205 16.08 -11.36 5.70
CA ALA A 205 16.27 -12.12 6.94
C ALA A 205 16.74 -11.22 8.10
N ARG A 206 17.68 -10.31 7.85
CA ARG A 206 18.11 -9.28 8.83
C ARG A 206 16.95 -8.41 9.27
N VAL A 207 16.17 -7.86 8.33
CA VAL A 207 15.00 -7.04 8.66
C VAL A 207 13.99 -7.80 9.51
N ASN A 208 13.67 -9.05 9.15
CA ASN A 208 12.75 -9.88 9.94
C ASN A 208 13.25 -10.08 11.38
N ALA A 209 14.56 -10.32 11.56
CA ALA A 209 15.16 -10.45 12.88
C ALA A 209 15.10 -9.14 13.69
N LEU A 210 15.28 -7.99 13.04
CA LEU A 210 15.14 -6.67 13.67
C LEU A 210 13.69 -6.41 14.10
N LEU A 211 12.70 -6.73 13.24
CA LEU A 211 11.28 -6.61 13.57
C LEU A 211 10.90 -7.51 14.76
N GLN A 212 11.38 -8.76 14.77
CA GLN A 212 11.17 -9.67 15.91
C GLN A 212 11.82 -9.18 17.21
N LEU A 213 12.97 -8.50 17.12
CA LEU A 213 13.59 -7.86 18.27
C LEU A 213 12.72 -6.69 18.78
N MET A 214 12.22 -5.84 17.89
CA MET A 214 11.35 -4.71 18.23
C MET A 214 10.03 -5.16 18.84
N ASN A 215 9.43 -6.23 18.31
CA ASN A 215 8.20 -6.81 18.88
C ASN A 215 8.38 -7.29 20.32
N ARG A 216 9.59 -7.70 20.71
CA ARG A 216 9.91 -8.20 22.06
C ARG A 216 10.41 -7.11 23.02
N SER A 217 11.19 -6.16 22.51
CA SER A 217 11.93 -5.18 23.32
C SER A 217 11.44 -3.74 23.16
N GLY A 218 10.41 -3.52 22.36
CA GLY A 218 9.91 -2.20 21.97
C GLY A 218 10.64 -1.61 20.77
N GLU A 219 10.03 -0.61 20.15
CA GLU A 219 10.62 0.11 19.03
C GLU A 219 11.85 0.91 19.45
N ARG A 220 12.87 0.96 18.59
CA ARG A 220 14.07 1.79 18.78
C ARG A 220 14.52 2.42 17.48
N GLU A 221 14.93 3.68 17.55
CA GLU A 221 15.34 4.46 16.37
C GLU A 221 16.54 3.86 15.64
N ASP A 222 17.50 3.25 16.37
CA ASP A 222 18.66 2.60 15.77
C ASP A 222 18.27 1.42 14.85
N LEU A 223 17.29 0.63 15.27
CA LEU A 223 16.79 -0.52 14.52
C LEU A 223 15.97 -0.08 13.31
N ILE A 224 15.11 0.94 13.46
CA ILE A 224 14.32 1.53 12.38
C ILE A 224 15.25 2.07 11.29
N ALA A 225 16.29 2.83 11.67
CA ALA A 225 17.26 3.35 10.73
C ALA A 225 17.99 2.24 9.94
N GLU A 226 18.33 1.12 10.60
CA GLU A 226 18.92 -0.03 9.90
C GLU A 226 17.93 -0.67 8.92
N ILE A 227 16.66 -0.83 9.30
CA ILE A 227 15.60 -1.37 8.44
C ILE A 227 15.43 -0.51 7.18
N ILE A 228 15.32 0.81 7.34
CA ILE A 228 15.18 1.75 6.21
C ILE A 228 16.39 1.63 5.28
N ARG A 229 17.61 1.67 5.81
CA ARG A 229 18.84 1.55 5.03
C ARG A 229 18.92 0.25 4.22
N LEU A 230 18.51 -0.89 4.81
CA LEU A 230 18.50 -2.18 4.12
C LEU A 230 17.41 -2.23 3.04
N SER A 231 16.21 -1.74 3.37
CA SER A 231 15.07 -1.63 2.46
C SER A 231 15.42 -0.80 1.22
N GLU A 232 16.04 0.37 1.41
CA GLU A 232 16.48 1.26 0.34
C GLU A 232 17.61 0.66 -0.50
N LYS A 233 18.60 0.02 0.14
CA LYS A 233 19.74 -0.60 -0.57
C LYS A 233 19.30 -1.78 -1.43
N TYR A 234 18.43 -2.63 -0.93
CA TYR A 234 18.04 -3.89 -1.58
C TYR A 234 16.63 -3.87 -2.19
N LYS A 235 16.01 -2.68 -2.24
CA LYS A 235 14.76 -2.39 -2.96
C LYS A 235 13.61 -3.33 -2.57
N PHE A 236 13.26 -3.36 -1.29
CA PHE A 236 12.05 -4.07 -0.82
C PHE A 236 11.33 -3.25 0.25
N VAL A 237 10.00 -3.35 0.30
CA VAL A 237 9.14 -2.58 1.23
C VAL A 237 9.11 -3.27 2.60
N THR A 238 9.01 -2.49 3.66
CA THR A 238 8.82 -2.93 5.05
C THR A 238 7.73 -2.08 5.71
N ASP A 239 7.33 -2.41 6.95
CA ASP A 239 6.37 -1.58 7.72
C ASP A 239 6.86 -0.13 7.95
N TYR A 240 8.15 0.12 7.74
CA TYR A 240 8.81 1.43 7.90
C TYR A 240 9.19 2.10 6.58
N THR A 241 8.88 1.51 5.42
CA THR A 241 9.20 2.11 4.12
C THR A 241 8.04 2.01 3.13
N ALA A 242 7.97 2.97 2.20
CA ALA A 242 7.05 2.92 1.07
C ALA A 242 7.79 3.39 -0.18
N PHE A 243 7.71 2.62 -1.27
CA PHE A 243 8.18 3.09 -2.57
C PHE A 243 7.04 3.81 -3.28
N ILE A 244 7.15 5.13 -3.40
CA ILE A 244 6.22 5.94 -4.19
C ILE A 244 6.71 5.96 -5.64
N ALA A 245 5.88 5.48 -6.56
CA ALA A 245 6.11 5.68 -7.99
C ALA A 245 5.71 7.11 -8.37
N ALA A 246 6.64 8.05 -8.23
CA ALA A 246 6.47 9.41 -8.74
C ALA A 246 6.96 9.49 -10.20
N PRO A 247 6.18 10.07 -11.13
CA PRO A 247 6.69 10.35 -12.47
C PRO A 247 7.84 11.35 -12.39
N ARG A 248 8.90 11.17 -13.19
CA ARG A 248 10.06 12.08 -13.19
C ARG A 248 9.71 13.47 -13.72
N ALA A 249 8.58 13.59 -14.43
CA ALA A 249 8.07 14.84 -14.97
C ALA A 249 6.58 15.04 -14.69
N LEU A 250 6.21 16.25 -14.26
CA LEU A 250 4.83 16.71 -14.13
C LEU A 250 4.57 17.86 -15.09
N LEU A 251 3.78 17.61 -16.15
CA LEU A 251 3.34 18.59 -17.13
C LEU A 251 2.15 19.41 -16.61
N ARG A 252 2.25 20.75 -16.65
CA ARG A 252 1.18 21.70 -16.32
C ARG A 252 1.27 22.97 -17.18
N PRO A 253 0.16 23.70 -17.41
CA PRO A 253 -1.21 23.27 -17.16
C PRO A 253 -1.60 22.10 -18.07
N ARG A 254 -2.61 21.34 -17.66
CA ARG A 254 -3.13 20.21 -18.46
C ARG A 254 -4.18 20.64 -19.47
N LEU A 255 -4.75 21.82 -19.31
CA LEU A 255 -5.74 22.41 -20.21
C LEU A 255 -5.16 23.73 -20.71
N ILE A 256 -5.17 23.94 -22.03
CA ILE A 256 -4.54 25.10 -22.68
C ILE A 256 -5.44 25.65 -23.77
N GLN A 257 -5.34 26.96 -24.01
CA GLN A 257 -5.92 27.60 -25.18
C GLN A 257 -5.05 27.33 -26.41
N PRO A 258 -5.65 27.31 -27.62
CA PRO A 258 -4.89 27.45 -28.86
C PRO A 258 -4.12 28.79 -28.92
N GLY A 259 -3.18 28.91 -29.87
CA GLY A 259 -2.36 30.12 -30.03
C GLY A 259 -0.96 29.93 -29.49
N ASP A 260 -0.58 30.67 -28.45
CA ASP A 260 0.76 30.64 -27.82
C ASP A 260 0.71 30.12 -26.36
N PRO A 261 0.30 28.86 -26.14
CA PRO A 261 0.26 28.29 -24.79
C PRO A 261 1.65 28.10 -24.17
N VAL A 262 1.66 28.12 -22.83
CA VAL A 262 2.84 27.83 -22.01
C VAL A 262 2.79 26.38 -21.54
N ILE A 263 3.89 25.66 -21.70
CA ILE A 263 4.12 24.37 -21.06
C ILE A 263 5.12 24.54 -19.92
N ARG A 264 4.74 24.06 -18.73
CA ARG A 264 5.60 23.95 -17.56
C ARG A 264 5.80 22.50 -17.17
N VAL A 265 7.02 22.12 -16.85
CA VAL A 265 7.39 20.77 -16.40
C VAL A 265 8.14 20.86 -15.09
N LYS A 266 7.60 20.24 -14.03
CA LYS A 266 8.37 20.01 -12.80
C LYS A 266 9.08 18.67 -12.89
N THR A 267 10.38 18.65 -12.60
CA THR A 267 11.21 17.45 -12.64
C THR A 267 11.86 17.18 -11.29
N ASP A 268 12.48 16.02 -11.15
CA ASP A 268 13.48 15.77 -10.10
C ASP A 268 14.67 16.75 -10.20
N GLU A 269 15.33 17.03 -9.07
CA GLU A 269 16.45 17.99 -8.98
C GLU A 269 17.72 17.55 -9.74
N SER A 270 17.85 16.25 -10.03
CA SER A 270 18.95 15.70 -10.82
C SER A 270 18.83 16.00 -12.32
N VAL A 271 17.66 16.42 -12.81
CA VAL A 271 17.47 16.74 -14.24
C VAL A 271 18.14 18.07 -14.58
N THR A 272 18.99 18.07 -15.61
CA THR A 272 19.74 19.23 -16.10
C THR A 272 19.28 19.76 -17.44
N GLU A 273 18.53 18.98 -18.21
CA GLU A 273 18.00 19.39 -19.52
C GLU A 273 16.63 18.75 -19.77
N VAL A 274 15.73 19.50 -20.42
CA VAL A 274 14.40 19.02 -20.80
C VAL A 274 14.04 19.54 -22.19
N PHE A 275 13.60 18.63 -23.06
CA PHE A 275 12.98 18.95 -24.35
C PHE A 275 11.54 18.43 -24.41
N ALA A 276 10.64 19.18 -25.02
CA ALA A 276 9.29 18.76 -25.33
C ALA A 276 9.15 18.47 -26.83
N VAL A 277 8.80 17.24 -27.18
CA VAL A 277 8.38 16.85 -28.52
C VAL A 277 6.86 16.96 -28.58
N LEU A 278 6.39 17.94 -29.33
CA LEU A 278 4.98 18.28 -29.49
C LEU A 278 4.28 17.32 -30.47
N PRO A 279 2.95 17.19 -30.38
CA PRO A 279 2.17 16.24 -31.20
C PRO A 279 2.29 16.48 -32.72
N PHE A 280 2.68 17.69 -33.13
CA PHE A 280 2.88 18.08 -34.53
C PHE A 280 4.34 18.02 -34.97
N GLY A 281 5.22 17.38 -34.18
CA GLY A 281 6.60 17.04 -34.56
C GLY A 281 7.66 18.09 -34.18
N GLU A 282 7.27 19.25 -33.69
CA GLU A 282 8.22 20.26 -33.21
C GLU A 282 8.86 19.82 -31.88
N THR A 283 10.18 20.02 -31.76
CA THR A 283 10.93 19.72 -30.54
C THR A 283 11.48 21.01 -29.96
N LEU A 284 11.06 21.36 -28.75
CA LEU A 284 11.42 22.61 -28.11
C LEU A 284 12.24 22.38 -26.84
N PRO A 285 13.36 23.10 -26.64
CA PRO A 285 14.04 23.12 -25.36
C PRO A 285 13.20 23.88 -24.33
N LEU A 286 13.22 23.41 -23.09
CA LEU A 286 12.63 24.15 -21.96
C LEU A 286 13.71 24.89 -21.18
N LYS A 287 13.35 26.07 -20.66
CA LYS A 287 14.20 26.90 -19.81
C LYS A 287 13.86 26.66 -18.34
N PHE A 288 14.85 26.37 -17.50
CA PHE A 288 14.64 26.23 -16.07
C PHE A 288 14.48 27.59 -15.37
N LEU A 289 13.33 27.78 -14.72
CA LEU A 289 13.00 28.94 -13.89
C LEU A 289 13.36 28.66 -12.44
N LYS A 290 14.58 29.04 -12.02
CA LYS A 290 15.14 28.73 -10.69
C LYS A 290 14.25 29.16 -9.51
N ALA A 291 13.56 30.30 -9.62
CA ALA A 291 12.71 30.82 -8.55
C ALA A 291 11.45 29.95 -8.30
N GLU A 292 10.97 29.25 -9.33
CA GLU A 292 9.76 28.43 -9.27
C GLU A 292 10.07 26.92 -9.26
N GLY A 293 11.31 26.53 -9.55
CA GLY A 293 11.72 25.12 -9.63
C GLY A 293 11.03 24.36 -10.76
N VAL A 294 10.75 25.03 -11.89
CA VAL A 294 10.05 24.44 -13.05
C VAL A 294 10.77 24.78 -14.35
N TRP A 295 10.67 23.86 -15.30
CA TRP A 295 11.06 24.06 -16.69
C TRP A 295 9.88 24.70 -17.44
N GLU A 296 10.13 25.68 -18.30
CA GLU A 296 9.09 26.37 -19.07
C GLU A 296 9.47 26.51 -20.54
N THR A 297 8.51 26.34 -21.43
CA THR A 297 8.60 26.77 -22.82
C THR A 297 7.25 27.24 -23.33
N ARG A 298 7.26 27.99 -24.43
CA ARG A 298 6.07 28.40 -25.17
C ARG A 298 6.11 27.77 -26.54
N PHE A 299 4.95 27.47 -27.10
CA PHE A 299 4.86 26.94 -28.44
C PHE A 299 3.67 27.53 -29.17
N LEU A 300 3.79 27.65 -30.50
CA LEU A 300 2.68 28.06 -31.33
C LEU A 300 1.82 26.83 -31.68
N ALA A 301 0.65 26.71 -31.06
CA ALA A 301 -0.32 25.68 -31.41
C ALA A 301 -0.84 25.95 -32.83
N PRO A 302 -0.69 25.00 -33.78
CA PRO A 302 -1.12 25.22 -35.16
C PRO A 302 -2.62 25.50 -35.27
N ALA A 303 -3.03 26.36 -36.20
CA ALA A 303 -4.43 26.76 -36.37
C ALA A 303 -5.38 25.59 -36.74
N TRP A 304 -4.84 24.48 -37.25
CA TRP A 304 -5.60 23.27 -37.56
C TRP A 304 -5.82 22.34 -36.35
N MET A 305 -5.19 22.63 -35.21
CA MET A 305 -5.31 21.83 -33.99
C MET A 305 -6.72 21.99 -33.40
N THR A 306 -7.52 20.93 -33.44
CA THR A 306 -8.89 20.93 -32.90
C THR A 306 -8.89 20.77 -31.38
N ASP A 307 -9.99 21.12 -30.72
CA ASP A 307 -10.20 20.78 -29.32
C ASP A 307 -10.02 19.28 -29.09
N GLY A 308 -9.33 18.91 -28.01
CA GLY A 308 -9.09 17.52 -27.67
C GLY A 308 -7.79 17.26 -26.92
N THR A 309 -7.55 15.99 -26.61
CA THR A 309 -6.37 15.53 -25.88
C THR A 309 -5.22 15.22 -26.82
N TYR A 310 -4.07 15.82 -26.56
CA TYR A 310 -2.83 15.62 -27.30
C TYR A 310 -1.72 15.06 -26.42
N LYS A 311 -0.78 14.36 -27.04
CA LYS A 311 0.39 13.78 -26.38
C LYS A 311 1.62 14.64 -26.63
N CYS A 312 2.41 14.84 -25.58
CA CYS A 312 3.72 15.49 -25.60
C CYS A 312 4.73 14.51 -25.00
N ARG A 313 5.85 14.29 -25.70
CA ARG A 313 6.94 13.47 -25.17
C ARG A 313 8.02 14.37 -24.59
N LEU A 314 8.33 14.18 -23.32
CA LEU A 314 9.40 14.88 -22.62
C LEU A 314 10.66 14.05 -22.67
N LEU A 315 11.75 14.64 -23.17
CA LEU A 315 13.09 14.05 -23.14
C LEU A 315 13.87 14.75 -22.04
N LEU A 316 14.41 13.98 -21.08
CA LEU A 316 15.08 14.49 -19.89
C LEU A 316 16.51 13.96 -19.83
N THR A 317 17.46 14.80 -19.46
CA THR A 317 18.85 14.40 -19.17
C THR A 317 19.16 14.69 -17.71
N ASP A 318 19.72 13.71 -16.98
CA ASP A 318 20.19 13.93 -15.60
C ASP A 318 21.66 14.39 -15.52
N ARG A 319 22.10 14.82 -14.32
CA ARG A 319 23.49 15.23 -14.04
C ARG A 319 24.54 14.15 -14.35
N SER A 320 24.14 12.88 -14.44
CA SER A 320 25.01 11.76 -14.79
C SER A 320 25.03 11.48 -16.30
N GLY A 321 24.28 12.24 -17.08
CA GLY A 321 24.18 12.11 -18.54
C GLY A 321 23.18 11.04 -19.00
N ASN A 322 22.37 10.46 -18.10
CA ASN A 322 21.37 9.47 -18.51
C ASN A 322 20.17 10.18 -19.14
N GLY A 323 19.71 9.67 -20.29
CA GLY A 323 18.52 10.13 -20.98
C GLY A 323 17.27 9.34 -20.57
N TYR A 324 16.16 10.05 -20.37
CA TYR A 324 14.84 9.48 -20.09
C TYR A 324 13.80 10.06 -21.05
N ALA A 325 12.78 9.27 -21.38
CA ALA A 325 11.63 9.76 -22.15
C ALA A 325 10.34 9.46 -21.37
N GLU A 326 9.49 10.46 -21.20
CA GLU A 326 8.15 10.31 -20.63
C GLU A 326 7.08 10.88 -21.55
N GLU A 327 5.98 10.15 -21.73
CA GLU A 327 4.81 10.67 -22.44
C GLU A 327 3.83 11.32 -21.46
N LYS A 328 3.37 12.52 -21.79
CA LYS A 328 2.36 13.29 -21.05
C LYS A 328 1.26 13.71 -21.99
N SER A 329 0.11 14.08 -21.42
CA SER A 329 -1.01 14.61 -22.19
C SER A 329 -1.41 16.00 -21.72
N PHE A 330 -1.83 16.83 -22.66
CA PHE A 330 -2.52 18.09 -22.43
C PHE A 330 -3.79 18.14 -23.29
N VAL A 331 -4.74 18.98 -22.92
CA VAL A 331 -6.02 19.17 -23.60
C VAL A 331 -6.03 20.57 -24.16
N VAL A 332 -6.38 20.69 -25.44
CA VAL A 332 -6.64 21.98 -26.09
C VAL A 332 -8.14 22.23 -26.02
N ASP A 333 -8.51 23.41 -25.55
CA ASP A 333 -9.89 23.85 -25.47
C ASP A 333 -10.02 25.32 -25.89
N SER A 334 -10.68 25.54 -27.02
CA SER A 334 -10.91 26.84 -27.62
C SER A 334 -12.27 27.45 -27.29
N ARG A 335 -13.15 26.72 -26.63
CA ARG A 335 -14.55 27.12 -26.44
C ARG A 335 -14.73 27.86 -25.13
N ALA A 336 -15.19 29.10 -25.22
CA ALA A 336 -15.56 29.85 -24.03
C ALA A 336 -16.87 29.31 -23.41
N PRO A 337 -17.00 29.35 -22.07
CA PRO A 337 -18.17 28.83 -21.39
C PRO A 337 -19.42 29.64 -21.75
N LYS A 338 -20.54 28.97 -22.03
CA LYS A 338 -21.81 29.67 -22.25
C LYS A 338 -22.39 30.11 -20.92
N VAL A 339 -22.92 31.33 -20.91
CA VAL A 339 -23.53 31.95 -19.73
C VAL A 339 -24.91 32.45 -20.08
N LYS A 340 -25.83 32.43 -19.11
CA LYS A 340 -27.15 33.06 -19.23
C LYS A 340 -27.57 33.67 -17.91
N ILE A 341 -27.81 34.98 -17.92
CA ILE A 341 -28.29 35.72 -16.74
C ILE A 341 -29.83 35.59 -16.67
N ASN A 342 -30.34 35.08 -15.56
CA ASN A 342 -31.78 34.97 -15.29
C ASN A 342 -32.13 35.90 -14.12
N LEU A 343 -32.80 37.01 -14.42
CA LEU A 343 -33.30 37.95 -13.41
C LEU A 343 -34.82 37.81 -13.24
N GLU A 344 -35.28 37.83 -11.99
CA GLU A 344 -36.72 37.78 -11.66
C GLU A 344 -37.44 39.09 -12.02
N LYS A 345 -36.72 40.23 -11.96
CA LYS A 345 -37.19 41.57 -12.34
C LYS A 345 -36.04 42.37 -12.94
N GLN A 346 -36.36 43.38 -13.75
CA GLN A 346 -35.36 44.27 -14.38
C GLN A 346 -35.40 45.71 -13.85
N ILE A 347 -36.33 46.03 -12.95
CA ILE A 347 -36.47 47.35 -12.32
C ILE A 347 -36.15 47.23 -10.83
N PHE A 348 -35.23 48.07 -10.36
CA PHE A 348 -34.74 48.10 -8.98
C PHE A 348 -34.67 49.54 -8.46
N ARG A 349 -34.54 49.73 -7.15
CA ARG A 349 -34.26 51.03 -6.53
C ARG A 349 -32.80 51.13 -6.08
N ALA A 350 -32.30 52.35 -5.97
CA ALA A 350 -30.99 52.59 -5.37
C ALA A 350 -30.92 52.02 -3.93
N GLY A 351 -29.91 51.20 -3.65
CA GLY A 351 -29.78 50.47 -2.39
C GLY A 351 -30.37 49.04 -2.38
N ASP A 352 -31.15 48.66 -3.39
CA ASP A 352 -31.70 47.30 -3.51
C ASP A 352 -30.60 46.24 -3.65
N GLU A 353 -30.92 45.02 -3.25
CA GLU A 353 -30.11 43.83 -3.50
C GLU A 353 -30.67 43.05 -4.69
N ILE A 354 -29.83 42.81 -5.69
CA ILE A 354 -30.14 41.96 -6.84
C ILE A 354 -29.74 40.53 -6.49
N ASN A 355 -30.73 39.65 -6.38
CA ASN A 355 -30.50 38.21 -6.33
C ASN A 355 -30.21 37.70 -7.74
N LEU A 356 -28.95 37.41 -8.00
CA LEU A 356 -28.47 36.91 -9.29
C LEU A 356 -28.68 35.40 -9.36
N LYS A 357 -29.29 34.93 -10.45
CA LYS A 357 -29.33 33.53 -10.85
C LYS A 357 -28.72 33.42 -12.24
N VAL A 358 -27.65 32.66 -12.37
CA VAL A 358 -26.89 32.54 -13.62
C VAL A 358 -26.69 31.07 -13.97
N SER A 359 -27.11 30.69 -15.17
CA SER A 359 -26.78 29.39 -15.76
C SER A 359 -25.44 29.51 -16.48
N ALA A 360 -24.54 28.55 -16.27
CA ALA A 360 -23.28 28.47 -16.98
C ALA A 360 -22.91 27.01 -17.27
N ASP A 361 -22.07 26.79 -18.27
CA ASP A 361 -21.56 25.46 -18.62
C ASP A 361 -20.73 24.85 -17.47
N GLY A 362 -20.71 23.51 -17.41
CA GLY A 362 -20.15 22.75 -16.29
C GLY A 362 -18.63 22.83 -16.14
N ASP A 363 -17.92 23.34 -17.15
CA ASP A 363 -16.49 23.61 -17.18
C ASP A 363 -16.13 25.04 -16.72
N THR A 364 -17.12 25.86 -16.37
CA THR A 364 -16.86 27.21 -15.86
C THR A 364 -16.17 27.17 -14.50
N ASN A 365 -15.02 27.84 -14.40
CA ASN A 365 -14.18 27.87 -13.20
C ASN A 365 -14.47 29.11 -12.32
N ARG A 366 -14.75 30.26 -12.94
CA ARG A 366 -15.07 31.51 -12.23
C ARG A 366 -16.24 32.23 -12.88
N LEU A 367 -17.16 32.73 -12.06
CA LEU A 367 -18.23 33.65 -12.48
C LEU A 367 -18.21 34.89 -11.61
N ASN A 368 -18.15 36.07 -12.23
CA ASN A 368 -18.17 37.36 -11.53
C ASN A 368 -19.21 38.29 -12.14
N ALA A 369 -20.08 38.85 -11.30
CA ALA A 369 -21.05 39.86 -11.68
C ALA A 369 -20.57 41.27 -11.33
N LYS A 370 -20.82 42.23 -12.21
CA LYS A 370 -20.44 43.63 -12.07
C LYS A 370 -21.59 44.55 -12.49
N LEU A 371 -21.78 45.62 -11.73
CA LEU A 371 -22.70 46.72 -12.03
C LEU A 371 -21.96 48.03 -11.74
N TYR A 372 -22.22 49.07 -12.53
CA TYR A 372 -21.60 50.37 -12.34
C TYR A 372 -21.76 50.88 -10.90
N GLY A 373 -20.64 51.27 -10.29
CA GLY A 373 -20.58 51.77 -8.91
C GLY A 373 -20.73 50.71 -7.81
N ALA A 374 -21.13 49.47 -8.14
CA ALA A 374 -21.25 48.39 -7.17
C ALA A 374 -19.93 47.62 -6.99
N LYS A 375 -19.74 46.99 -5.83
CA LYS A 375 -18.65 46.03 -5.63
C LYS A 375 -18.92 44.77 -6.48
N PRO A 376 -17.94 44.25 -7.25
CA PRO A 376 -18.09 43.00 -7.97
C PRO A 376 -18.41 41.84 -7.02
N VAL A 377 -19.22 40.89 -7.48
CA VAL A 377 -19.64 39.74 -6.69
C VAL A 377 -19.36 38.45 -7.44
N GLN A 378 -18.66 37.53 -6.79
CA GLN A 378 -18.45 36.18 -7.30
C GLN A 378 -19.71 35.35 -7.09
N LEU A 379 -20.09 34.57 -8.10
CA LEU A 379 -21.25 33.69 -8.07
C LEU A 379 -20.81 32.25 -7.77
N PHE A 380 -21.64 31.50 -7.05
CA PHE A 380 -21.36 30.12 -6.65
C PHE A 380 -22.55 29.21 -6.96
N TRP A 381 -22.28 27.97 -7.32
CA TRP A 381 -23.31 26.98 -7.57
C TRP A 381 -24.18 26.73 -6.32
N SER A 382 -25.52 26.76 -6.50
CA SER A 382 -26.49 26.36 -5.48
C SER A 382 -27.25 25.12 -5.94
N ASN A 383 -27.16 24.03 -5.16
CA ASN A 383 -27.91 22.80 -5.42
C ASN A 383 -29.43 23.01 -5.31
N GLN A 384 -29.88 23.92 -4.45
CA GLN A 384 -31.31 24.22 -4.25
C GLN A 384 -31.90 24.95 -5.46
N GLU A 385 -31.19 25.95 -5.98
CA GLU A 385 -31.64 26.79 -7.09
C GLU A 385 -31.27 26.20 -8.47
N LYS A 386 -30.42 25.16 -8.50
CA LYS A 386 -29.85 24.58 -9.72
C LYS A 386 -29.24 25.63 -10.66
N ALA A 387 -28.59 26.64 -10.06
CA ALA A 387 -27.97 27.76 -10.76
C ALA A 387 -26.81 28.33 -9.94
N ASN A 388 -25.95 29.12 -10.59
CA ASN A 388 -24.96 29.93 -9.89
C ASN A 388 -25.65 31.17 -9.32
N VAL A 389 -25.51 31.39 -8.01
CA VAL A 389 -26.19 32.45 -7.29
C VAL A 389 -25.23 33.42 -6.63
N GLY A 390 -25.68 34.65 -6.46
CA GLY A 390 -24.98 35.70 -5.73
C GLY A 390 -25.86 36.90 -5.48
N LYS A 391 -25.43 37.79 -4.59
CA LYS A 391 -26.19 38.96 -4.17
C LYS A 391 -25.38 40.20 -4.46
N LEU A 392 -25.87 41.04 -5.37
CA LEU A 392 -25.21 42.29 -5.76
C LEU A 392 -26.03 43.47 -5.24
N ARG A 393 -25.44 44.29 -4.37
CA ARG A 393 -26.10 45.48 -3.82
C ARG A 393 -25.87 46.70 -4.72
N ILE A 394 -26.96 47.35 -5.12
CA ILE A 394 -26.94 48.59 -5.90
C ILE A 394 -26.49 49.74 -5.00
N PRO A 395 -25.57 50.62 -5.43
CA PRO A 395 -25.16 51.78 -4.65
C PRO A 395 -26.35 52.67 -4.27
N GLU A 396 -26.36 53.17 -3.04
CA GLU A 396 -27.50 53.98 -2.53
C GLU A 396 -27.59 55.37 -3.18
N ASN A 397 -26.50 55.85 -3.75
CA ASN A 397 -26.38 57.13 -4.43
C ASN A 397 -26.48 57.00 -5.97
N LEU A 398 -26.90 55.85 -6.48
CA LEU A 398 -27.04 55.64 -7.92
C LEU A 398 -28.25 56.43 -8.45
N ALA A 399 -28.03 57.26 -9.47
CA ALA A 399 -29.08 58.07 -10.08
C ALA A 399 -30.12 57.21 -10.82
N SER A 400 -31.31 57.76 -11.06
CA SER A 400 -32.30 57.09 -11.91
C SER A 400 -31.76 56.92 -13.33
N GLY A 401 -31.82 55.71 -13.88
CA GLY A 401 -31.31 55.45 -15.22
C GLY A 401 -31.24 53.98 -15.59
N LYS A 402 -30.82 53.72 -16.83
CA LYS A 402 -30.57 52.37 -17.34
C LYS A 402 -29.09 52.03 -17.15
N TYR A 403 -28.83 50.89 -16.51
CA TYR A 403 -27.49 50.39 -16.22
C TYR A 403 -27.29 49.01 -16.81
N THR A 404 -26.04 48.67 -17.14
CA THR A 404 -25.67 47.33 -17.60
C THR A 404 -25.13 46.53 -16.43
N LEU A 405 -25.78 45.40 -16.15
CA LEU A 405 -25.26 44.35 -15.31
C LEU A 405 -24.52 43.36 -16.22
N SER A 406 -23.23 43.16 -15.98
CA SER A 406 -22.41 42.20 -16.71
C SER A 406 -22.02 41.03 -15.84
N VAL A 407 -22.01 39.82 -16.41
CA VAL A 407 -21.50 38.61 -15.78
C VAL A 407 -20.41 38.04 -16.66
N SER A 408 -19.18 38.04 -16.16
CA SER A 408 -18.02 37.43 -16.82
C SER A 408 -17.81 36.02 -16.29
N ALA A 409 -17.69 35.04 -17.19
CA ALA A 409 -17.28 33.68 -16.89
C ALA A 409 -15.89 33.39 -17.46
N GLU A 410 -15.14 32.55 -16.76
CA GLU A 410 -13.81 32.06 -17.14
C GLU A 410 -13.77 30.55 -16.87
N ASP A 411 -13.33 29.75 -17.84
CA ASP A 411 -13.15 28.30 -17.67
C ASP A 411 -11.74 27.92 -17.14
N PHE A 412 -11.40 26.63 -17.14
CA PHE A 412 -10.09 26.13 -16.73
C PHE A 412 -8.99 26.33 -17.79
N ALA A 413 -9.35 26.56 -19.06
CA ALA A 413 -8.43 26.91 -20.12
C ALA A 413 -8.13 28.42 -20.12
N HIS A 414 -8.85 29.22 -19.32
CA HIS A 414 -8.88 30.68 -19.32
C HIS A 414 -9.66 31.31 -20.49
N ASN A 415 -10.53 30.55 -21.18
CA ASN A 415 -11.46 31.15 -22.13
C ASN A 415 -12.51 31.95 -21.37
N GLN A 416 -12.83 33.13 -21.91
CA GLN A 416 -13.72 34.08 -21.24
C GLN A 416 -14.95 34.39 -22.08
N THR A 417 -16.09 34.55 -21.42
CA THR A 417 -17.32 35.08 -22.01
C THR A 417 -17.90 36.12 -21.07
N THR A 418 -18.49 37.17 -21.62
CA THR A 418 -19.24 38.17 -20.83
C THR A 418 -20.64 38.25 -21.38
N GLU A 419 -21.62 38.06 -20.52
CA GLU A 419 -23.03 38.28 -20.80
C GLU A 419 -23.49 39.56 -20.13
N GLU A 420 -24.39 40.28 -20.78
CA GLU A 420 -24.88 41.58 -20.31
C GLU A 420 -26.40 41.63 -20.32
N VAL A 421 -26.97 42.20 -19.27
CA VAL A 421 -28.40 42.48 -19.20
C VAL A 421 -28.61 43.91 -18.74
N ARG A 422 -29.57 44.60 -19.37
CA ARG A 422 -29.95 45.96 -18.98
C ARG A 422 -30.93 45.89 -17.83
N ILE A 423 -30.68 46.71 -16.81
CA ILE A 423 -31.59 46.95 -15.69
C ILE A 423 -31.90 48.44 -15.59
N GLU A 424 -33.07 48.77 -15.07
CA GLU A 424 -33.47 50.13 -14.76
C GLU A 424 -33.40 50.33 -13.25
N VAL A 425 -32.71 51.37 -12.82
CA VAL A 425 -32.60 51.76 -11.42
C VAL A 425 -33.38 53.05 -11.23
N LEU A 426 -34.28 53.06 -10.27
CA LEU A 426 -34.97 54.24 -9.80
C LEU A 426 -34.17 54.81 -8.62
N GLY A 427 -33.73 56.06 -8.72
CA GLY A 427 -33.15 56.82 -7.61
C GLY A 427 -34.14 56.92 -6.45
N LYS A 428 -33.61 57.24 -5.27
CA LYS A 428 -34.41 57.47 -4.06
C LYS A 428 -35.35 58.66 -4.20
#